data_AF-A0A1I6SHS6-F1
#
_entry.id   AF-A0A1I6SHS6-F1
#
_cell.length_a   1.000
_cell.length_b   1.000
_cell.length_c   1.000
_cell.angle_alpha   90.00
_cell.angle_beta   90.00
_cell.angle_gamma   90.00
#
_symmetry.space_group_name_H-M   'P 1'
#
loop_
_entity.id
_entity.type
_entity.pdbx_description
1 polymer ?
#
loop_
_entity_poly.entity_id
_entity_poly.type
_entity_poly.pdbx_seq_one_letter_code
_entity_poly.pdbx_strand_id
1 'polypeptide(L)'
;MGFRRLLDRLAVAAVAGLCLTWASPAFAGGPFPEAVSVEAAAPGRDRVRMNRRVFDRVWSDVRTQYYDPGLHGVDWNAARRTFRPRALAAADDRALYAALNEMLDLLDDDHAGAAPPAVARRQDTLRERRPAIGVSLRAIDPASGHYRVERVRPGSPADRAGVRAGWTLATGEPGQWSPEQDVEAGRPIQLDFTDETGAPRPLQVAPEILEPEPAFVADRSRPGVVVLRVEGFEAGLGDWMGEELARTGPDVDVIVDLRGNPGGRLMEADAVLSCFLPRDLRWATRTGRSGRTIEMRTAGGCGPLEGPAPHEVVVLVDGDSRSAAELTPAALQEARRALVIGEPTAGAVLISQETRLPDGGKLTLSRADFVTAGGVRLEKRGVTPDLPAEGDAALLAAIAALSQPTLAAAEGGAAPGL
;
A
#
# COMPACT_ATOMS: atom_id res chain seq x y z
N MET A 1 32.18 -19.90 -32.29
CA MET A 1 33.49 -20.48 -31.89
C MET A 1 33.52 -20.45 -30.37
N GLY A 2 33.18 -21.55 -29.68
CA GLY A 2 34.13 -22.60 -29.29
C GLY A 2 34.65 -22.24 -27.89
N PHE A 3 34.29 -22.95 -26.82
CA PHE A 3 35.08 -24.10 -26.39
C PHE A 3 34.21 -25.11 -25.63
N ARG A 4 34.01 -26.24 -26.30
CA ARG A 4 33.49 -27.50 -25.76
C ARG A 4 34.73 -28.39 -25.59
N ARG A 5 34.80 -29.10 -24.45
CA ARG A 5 35.61 -30.29 -24.15
C ARG A 5 37.05 -30.10 -23.66
N LEU A 6 37.32 -30.61 -22.46
CA LEU A 6 38.55 -31.35 -22.18
C LEU A 6 38.33 -32.45 -21.11
N LEU A 7 38.13 -33.67 -21.62
CA LEU A 7 38.74 -34.95 -21.18
C LEU A 7 38.38 -35.61 -19.83
N ASP A 8 37.40 -36.51 -19.87
CA ASP A 8 37.57 -37.98 -19.79
C ASP A 8 38.96 -38.55 -19.37
N ARG A 9 38.98 -39.31 -18.24
CA ARG A 9 39.29 -40.77 -18.13
C ARG A 9 40.27 -41.24 -17.03
N LEU A 10 39.73 -42.21 -16.26
CA LEU A 10 40.31 -43.49 -15.77
C LEU A 10 41.24 -43.49 -14.55
N ALA A 11 40.83 -44.24 -13.51
CA ALA A 11 41.50 -45.50 -13.13
C ALA A 11 40.66 -46.33 -12.14
N VAL A 12 40.36 -47.56 -12.56
CA VAL A 12 39.92 -48.67 -11.71
C VAL A 12 41.15 -49.26 -11.04
N ALA A 13 41.13 -49.45 -9.72
CA ALA A 13 42.01 -50.40 -9.05
C ALA A 13 41.33 -50.92 -7.79
N ALA A 14 41.02 -52.22 -7.80
CA ALA A 14 40.55 -52.99 -6.66
C ALA A 14 41.72 -53.32 -5.72
N VAL A 15 41.52 -53.13 -4.42
CA VAL A 15 42.28 -53.86 -3.39
C VAL A 15 41.30 -54.29 -2.30
N ALA A 16 41.26 -55.58 -2.08
CA ALA A 16 40.50 -56.25 -1.03
C ALA A 16 41.25 -56.21 0.32
N GLY A 17 40.49 -56.20 1.41
CA GLY A 17 40.93 -56.69 2.72
C GLY A 17 40.92 -55.65 3.84
N LEU A 18 39.88 -55.62 4.68
CA LEU A 18 39.79 -56.42 5.91
C LEU A 18 38.61 -55.92 6.76
N CYS A 19 37.77 -56.86 7.17
CA CYS A 19 36.65 -56.65 8.07
C CYS A 19 37.12 -56.20 9.46
N LEU A 20 36.58 -55.10 9.97
CA LEU A 20 36.39 -54.86 11.40
C LEU A 20 34.99 -54.28 11.59
N THR A 21 34.11 -55.15 12.04
CA THR A 21 32.71 -54.92 12.35
C THR A 21 32.58 -54.00 13.56
N TRP A 22 32.01 -52.82 13.38
CA TRP A 22 31.25 -52.16 14.44
C TRP A 22 29.78 -52.32 14.07
N ALA A 23 29.10 -53.21 14.80
CA ALA A 23 27.68 -53.43 14.68
C ALA A 23 26.95 -52.17 15.17
N SER A 24 26.40 -51.38 14.24
CA SER A 24 25.27 -50.51 14.55
C SER A 24 24.03 -51.39 14.73
N PRO A 25 23.14 -51.11 15.70
CA PRO A 25 21.96 -51.91 15.91
C PRO A 25 21.09 -51.85 14.66
N ALA A 26 20.72 -53.03 14.15
CA ALA A 26 19.70 -53.16 13.13
C ALA A 26 18.37 -52.68 13.72
N PHE A 27 18.00 -51.44 13.44
CA PHE A 27 16.59 -51.06 13.50
C PHE A 27 15.91 -51.79 12.34
N ALA A 28 15.13 -52.80 12.69
CA ALA A 28 14.20 -53.44 11.78
C ALA A 28 13.38 -52.36 11.10
N GLY A 29 13.54 -52.22 9.78
CA GLY A 29 12.72 -51.37 8.94
C GLY A 29 11.28 -51.87 9.00
N GLY A 30 10.48 -51.28 9.90
CA GLY A 30 9.04 -51.30 9.75
C GLY A 30 8.66 -50.58 8.46
N PRO A 31 7.55 -50.94 7.81
CA PRO A 31 7.09 -50.23 6.62
C PRO A 31 6.95 -48.74 6.96
N PHE A 32 7.58 -47.89 6.16
CA PHE A 32 7.35 -46.45 6.21
C PHE A 32 5.83 -46.23 6.18
N PRO A 33 5.25 -45.41 7.07
CA PRO A 33 3.85 -45.04 6.91
C PRO A 33 3.72 -44.39 5.54
N GLU A 34 2.92 -45.03 4.67
CA GLU A 34 2.47 -44.44 3.42
C GLU A 34 2.02 -43.01 3.72
N ALA A 35 2.59 -42.05 3.00
CA ALA A 35 2.12 -40.68 3.06
C ALA A 35 0.64 -40.70 2.73
N VAL A 36 -0.20 -40.48 3.75
CA VAL A 36 -1.64 -40.33 3.56
C VAL A 36 -1.79 -39.05 2.75
N SER A 37 -1.91 -39.20 1.43
CA SER A 37 -2.42 -38.15 0.57
C SER A 37 -3.85 -37.90 1.03
N VAL A 38 -4.05 -36.89 1.88
CA VAL A 38 -5.38 -36.37 2.16
C VAL A 38 -5.83 -35.73 0.86
N GLU A 39 -6.47 -36.52 0.01
CA GLU A 39 -7.22 -36.01 -1.13
C GLU A 39 -8.24 -35.03 -0.53
N ALA A 40 -8.04 -33.73 -0.77
CA ALA A 40 -8.84 -32.69 -0.16
C ALA A 40 -10.32 -32.99 -0.41
N ALA A 41 -11.07 -33.27 0.65
CA ALA A 41 -12.46 -33.69 0.54
C ALA A 41 -13.24 -32.65 -0.28
N ALA A 42 -13.97 -33.12 -1.30
CA ALA A 42 -14.74 -32.25 -2.17
C ALA A 42 -15.66 -31.34 -1.34
N PRO A 43 -15.81 -30.05 -1.70
CA PRO A 43 -16.56 -29.10 -0.90
C PRO A 43 -18.02 -29.54 -0.73
N GLY A 44 -18.55 -29.36 0.48
CA GLY A 44 -19.96 -29.59 0.77
C GLY A 44 -20.88 -28.73 -0.11
N ARG A 45 -22.14 -29.18 -0.30
CA ARG A 45 -23.11 -28.50 -1.18
C ARG A 45 -23.32 -27.01 -0.84
N ASP A 46 -23.31 -26.65 0.44
CA ASP A 46 -23.42 -25.25 0.87
C ASP A 46 -22.21 -24.39 0.50
N ARG A 47 -21.00 -24.95 0.62
CA ARG A 47 -19.76 -24.29 0.21
C ARG A 47 -19.80 -24.02 -1.29
N VAL A 48 -20.14 -25.02 -2.12
CA VAL A 48 -20.27 -24.86 -3.58
C VAL A 48 -21.30 -23.78 -3.93
N ARG A 49 -22.44 -23.74 -3.23
CA ARG A 49 -23.46 -22.69 -3.41
C ARG A 49 -22.91 -21.31 -3.08
N MET A 50 -22.18 -21.16 -1.97
CA MET A 50 -21.59 -19.90 -1.57
C MET A 50 -20.51 -19.44 -2.56
N ASN A 51 -19.56 -20.32 -2.90
CA ASN A 51 -18.48 -20.04 -3.86
C ASN A 51 -19.04 -19.55 -5.19
N ARG A 52 -20.12 -20.18 -5.68
CA ARG A 52 -20.80 -19.73 -6.89
C ARG A 52 -21.34 -18.31 -6.78
N ARG A 53 -21.99 -17.96 -5.66
CA ARG A 53 -22.53 -16.60 -5.46
C ARG A 53 -21.41 -15.57 -5.41
N VAL A 54 -20.34 -15.85 -4.68
CA VAL A 54 -19.17 -14.95 -4.57
C VAL A 54 -18.52 -14.77 -5.93
N PHE A 55 -18.22 -15.86 -6.63
CA PHE A 55 -17.60 -15.82 -7.95
C PHE A 55 -18.46 -15.07 -8.97
N ASP A 56 -19.75 -15.44 -9.11
CA ASP A 56 -20.62 -14.81 -10.09
C ASP A 56 -20.83 -13.31 -9.76
N ARG A 57 -20.80 -12.92 -8.48
CA ARG A 57 -20.81 -11.51 -8.05
C ARG A 57 -19.55 -10.77 -8.47
N VAL A 58 -18.36 -11.28 -8.12
CA VAL A 58 -17.07 -10.66 -8.50
C VAL A 58 -16.98 -10.51 -10.02
N TRP A 59 -17.25 -11.59 -10.75
CA TRP A 59 -17.18 -11.58 -12.21
C TRP A 59 -18.13 -10.55 -12.82
N SER A 60 -19.37 -10.45 -12.31
CA SER A 60 -20.38 -9.51 -12.79
C SER A 60 -20.01 -8.06 -12.46
N ASP A 61 -19.55 -7.79 -11.25
CA ASP A 61 -19.18 -6.43 -10.82
C ASP A 61 -18.00 -5.91 -11.64
N VAL A 62 -16.97 -6.72 -11.89
CA VAL A 62 -15.87 -6.34 -12.81
C VAL A 62 -16.44 -6.03 -14.20
N ARG A 63 -17.22 -6.96 -14.77
CA ARG A 63 -17.75 -6.82 -16.13
C ARG A 63 -18.57 -5.54 -16.32
N THR A 64 -19.31 -5.13 -15.30
CA THR A 64 -20.32 -4.07 -15.42
C THR A 64 -19.87 -2.75 -14.80
N GLN A 65 -18.87 -2.77 -13.92
CA GLN A 65 -18.52 -1.62 -13.10
C GLN A 65 -17.03 -1.26 -13.09
N TYR A 66 -16.16 -2.09 -13.66
CA TYR A 66 -14.75 -1.72 -13.82
C TYR A 66 -14.61 -0.45 -14.68
N TYR A 67 -13.67 0.41 -14.33
CA TYR A 67 -13.53 1.73 -14.94
C TYR A 67 -13.26 1.64 -16.45
N ASP A 68 -12.44 0.70 -16.90
CA ASP A 68 -12.23 0.46 -18.33
C ASP A 68 -13.30 -0.47 -18.89
N PRO A 69 -14.17 -0.02 -19.83
CA PRO A 69 -15.11 -0.89 -20.50
C PRO A 69 -14.45 -2.03 -21.28
N GLY A 70 -13.22 -1.83 -21.77
CA GLY A 70 -12.42 -2.81 -22.49
C GLY A 70 -11.72 -3.84 -21.59
N LEU A 71 -11.73 -3.67 -20.26
CA LEU A 71 -11.04 -4.53 -19.29
C LEU A 71 -9.57 -4.76 -19.66
N HIS A 72 -8.90 -3.71 -20.14
CA HIS A 72 -7.54 -3.72 -20.69
C HIS A 72 -7.31 -4.77 -21.80
N GLY A 73 -8.37 -5.12 -22.54
CA GLY A 73 -8.31 -6.11 -23.61
C GLY A 73 -8.48 -7.57 -23.16
N VAL A 74 -8.76 -7.81 -21.88
CA VAL A 74 -8.96 -9.17 -21.33
C VAL A 74 -10.28 -9.76 -21.83
N ASP A 75 -10.25 -10.99 -22.38
CA ASP A 75 -11.47 -11.78 -22.61
C ASP A 75 -12.03 -12.28 -21.28
N TRP A 76 -12.86 -11.46 -20.67
CA TRP A 76 -13.47 -11.75 -19.38
C TRP A 76 -14.44 -12.94 -19.42
N ASN A 77 -14.97 -13.31 -20.60
CA ASN A 77 -15.75 -14.53 -20.73
C ASN A 77 -14.85 -15.78 -20.73
N ALA A 78 -13.65 -15.71 -21.32
CA ALA A 78 -12.63 -16.76 -21.20
C ALA A 78 -12.14 -16.91 -19.76
N ALA A 79 -11.89 -15.79 -19.07
CA ALA A 79 -11.56 -15.80 -17.65
C ALA A 79 -12.64 -16.57 -16.84
N ARG A 80 -13.94 -16.29 -17.09
CA ARG A 80 -15.03 -17.05 -16.46
C ARG A 80 -14.95 -18.55 -16.70
N ARG A 81 -14.70 -18.97 -17.95
CA ARG A 81 -14.61 -20.40 -18.29
C ARG A 81 -13.46 -21.09 -17.55
N THR A 82 -12.37 -20.37 -17.31
CA THR A 82 -11.16 -20.89 -16.67
C THR A 82 -11.28 -20.93 -15.14
N PHE A 83 -11.68 -19.82 -14.51
CA PHE A 83 -11.61 -19.69 -13.05
C PHE A 83 -12.87 -20.16 -12.33
N ARG A 84 -14.03 -20.14 -12.99
CA ARG A 84 -15.30 -20.54 -12.33
C ARG A 84 -15.27 -21.99 -11.85
N PRO A 85 -14.83 -23.00 -12.64
CA PRO A 85 -14.75 -24.37 -12.15
C PRO A 85 -13.82 -24.51 -10.93
N ARG A 86 -12.67 -23.82 -10.94
CA ARG A 86 -11.70 -23.79 -9.83
C ARG A 86 -12.33 -23.20 -8.56
N ALA A 87 -12.98 -22.04 -8.68
CA ALA A 87 -13.66 -21.39 -7.56
C ALA A 87 -14.79 -22.27 -6.98
N LEU A 88 -15.56 -22.95 -7.82
CA LEU A 88 -16.62 -23.85 -7.36
C LEU A 88 -16.06 -25.09 -6.63
N ALA A 89 -14.88 -25.56 -7.03
CA ALA A 89 -14.19 -26.69 -6.40
C ALA A 89 -13.39 -26.31 -5.13
N ALA A 90 -13.23 -25.01 -4.84
CA ALA A 90 -12.48 -24.55 -3.68
C ALA A 90 -13.09 -25.07 -2.35
N ALA A 91 -12.26 -25.77 -1.58
CA ALA A 91 -12.65 -26.37 -0.31
C ALA A 91 -12.85 -25.34 0.81
N ASP A 92 -12.11 -24.23 0.76
CA ASP A 92 -12.10 -23.18 1.78
C ASP A 92 -11.98 -21.76 1.15
N ASP A 93 -12.00 -20.75 2.02
CA ASP A 93 -11.90 -19.34 1.61
C ASP A 93 -10.52 -19.04 0.98
N ARG A 94 -9.43 -19.68 1.44
CA ARG A 94 -8.08 -19.46 0.90
C ARG A 94 -8.03 -19.86 -0.58
N ALA A 95 -8.50 -21.07 -0.89
CA ALA A 95 -8.54 -21.56 -2.27
C ALA A 95 -9.51 -20.76 -3.15
N LEU A 96 -10.65 -20.32 -2.61
CA LEU A 96 -11.62 -19.50 -3.35
C LEU A 96 -11.00 -18.16 -3.73
N TYR A 97 -10.46 -17.43 -2.75
CA TYR A 97 -9.95 -16.08 -2.97
C TYR A 97 -8.63 -16.07 -3.74
N ALA A 98 -7.81 -17.13 -3.67
CA ALA A 98 -6.68 -17.31 -4.60
C ALA A 98 -7.17 -17.38 -6.06
N ALA A 99 -8.18 -18.19 -6.35
CA ALA A 99 -8.73 -18.28 -7.71
C ALA A 99 -9.42 -16.99 -8.19
N LEU A 100 -9.99 -16.20 -7.27
CA LEU A 100 -10.56 -14.88 -7.58
C LEU A 100 -9.46 -13.86 -7.88
N ASN A 101 -8.40 -13.81 -7.08
CA ASN A 101 -7.31 -12.86 -7.27
C ASN A 101 -6.50 -13.19 -8.52
N GLU A 102 -6.19 -14.46 -8.80
CA GLU A 102 -5.56 -14.83 -10.10
C GLU A 102 -6.41 -14.41 -11.32
N MET A 103 -7.74 -14.38 -11.18
CA MET A 103 -8.63 -13.88 -12.23
C MET A 103 -8.60 -12.35 -12.33
N LEU A 104 -8.53 -11.65 -11.20
CA LEU A 104 -8.45 -10.19 -11.13
C LEU A 104 -7.10 -9.66 -11.62
N ASP A 105 -6.00 -10.39 -11.36
CA ASP A 105 -4.64 -10.06 -11.81
C ASP A 105 -4.53 -9.98 -13.34
N LEU A 106 -5.42 -10.65 -14.08
CA LEU A 106 -5.51 -10.50 -15.54
C LEU A 106 -5.77 -9.05 -15.97
N LEU A 107 -6.40 -8.25 -15.11
CA LEU A 107 -6.68 -6.84 -15.38
C LEU A 107 -5.43 -5.96 -15.30
N ASP A 108 -4.28 -6.44 -14.80
CA ASP A 108 -3.06 -5.62 -14.65
C ASP A 108 -3.34 -4.29 -13.89
N ASP A 109 -4.09 -4.43 -12.80
CA ASP A 109 -4.56 -3.35 -11.95
C ASP A 109 -4.30 -3.68 -10.48
N ASP A 110 -3.29 -3.00 -9.91
CA ASP A 110 -2.84 -3.20 -8.53
C ASP A 110 -3.90 -2.82 -7.48
N HIS A 111 -4.99 -2.19 -7.90
CA HIS A 111 -6.11 -1.82 -7.05
C HIS A 111 -7.29 -2.79 -7.10
N ALA A 112 -7.31 -3.73 -8.06
CA ALA A 112 -8.36 -4.72 -8.19
C ALA A 112 -8.02 -5.98 -7.39
N GLY A 113 -8.81 -6.27 -6.34
CA GLY A 113 -8.52 -7.41 -5.47
C GLY A 113 -9.72 -7.86 -4.66
N ALA A 114 -9.68 -9.09 -4.18
CA ALA A 114 -10.68 -9.67 -3.30
C ALA A 114 -10.06 -10.15 -1.99
N ALA A 115 -10.65 -9.74 -0.87
CA ALA A 115 -10.26 -10.14 0.48
C ALA A 115 -11.29 -11.10 1.09
N PRO A 116 -10.86 -12.24 1.67
CA PRO A 116 -11.76 -13.20 2.31
C PRO A 116 -12.45 -12.59 3.53
N PRO A 117 -13.59 -13.15 3.99
CA PRO A 117 -14.37 -12.58 5.09
C PRO A 117 -13.58 -12.32 6.38
N ALA A 118 -12.61 -13.17 6.71
CA ALA A 118 -11.74 -12.98 7.87
C ALA A 118 -10.84 -11.74 7.71
N VAL A 119 -10.24 -11.54 6.53
CA VAL A 119 -9.42 -10.38 6.21
C VAL A 119 -10.28 -9.11 6.10
N ALA A 120 -11.44 -9.20 5.46
CA ALA A 120 -12.36 -8.06 5.33
C ALA A 120 -12.85 -7.56 6.69
N ARG A 121 -13.27 -8.47 7.58
CA ARG A 121 -13.57 -8.11 8.98
C ARG A 121 -12.36 -7.48 9.64
N ARG A 122 -11.17 -8.06 9.46
CA ARG A 122 -9.94 -7.50 10.03
C ARG A 122 -9.66 -6.08 9.54
N GLN A 123 -9.75 -5.81 8.25
CA GLN A 123 -9.57 -4.47 7.66
C GLN A 123 -10.60 -3.45 8.18
N ASP A 124 -11.87 -3.83 8.28
CA ASP A 124 -12.91 -2.99 8.86
C ASP A 124 -12.58 -2.64 10.32
N THR A 125 -11.84 -3.52 10.98
CA THR A 125 -11.52 -3.44 12.38
C THR A 125 -10.10 -2.82 12.62
N LEU A 126 -9.16 -2.82 11.67
CA LEU A 126 -7.81 -2.21 11.81
C LEU A 126 -7.85 -0.69 12.12
N ARG A 127 -8.99 -0.05 11.89
CA ARG A 127 -9.28 1.34 12.29
C ARG A 127 -9.74 1.50 13.74
N GLU A 128 -9.74 0.43 14.53
CA GLU A 128 -10.10 0.44 15.96
C GLU A 128 -8.94 -0.11 16.82
N ARG A 129 -8.95 0.21 18.12
CA ARG A 129 -7.95 -0.23 19.12
C ARG A 129 -7.73 -1.76 19.08
N ARG A 130 -6.50 -2.20 18.78
CA ARG A 130 -6.14 -3.64 18.73
C ARG A 130 -4.76 -3.95 19.27
N PRO A 131 -4.55 -5.20 19.71
CA PRO A 131 -3.22 -5.76 19.87
C PRO A 131 -2.43 -5.67 18.55
N ALA A 132 -1.27 -5.04 18.58
CA ALA A 132 -0.36 -4.97 17.45
C ALA A 132 1.09 -4.87 17.97
N ILE A 133 2.04 -5.19 17.10
CA ILE A 133 3.47 -5.01 17.39
C ILE A 133 3.99 -3.62 16.96
N GLY A 134 3.24 -2.91 16.11
CA GLY A 134 3.55 -1.54 15.69
C GLY A 134 4.54 -1.41 14.54
N VAL A 135 4.45 -2.31 13.55
CA VAL A 135 5.20 -2.18 12.28
C VAL A 135 4.23 -2.05 11.10
N SER A 136 4.62 -1.24 10.10
CA SER A 136 4.05 -1.29 8.76
C SER A 136 4.93 -2.18 7.88
N LEU A 137 4.29 -3.09 7.14
CA LEU A 137 4.97 -4.12 6.36
C LEU A 137 4.49 -4.08 4.91
N ARG A 138 5.44 -4.01 3.98
CA ARG A 138 5.20 -4.22 2.55
C ARG A 138 5.57 -5.62 2.16
N ALA A 139 4.68 -6.34 1.47
CA ALA A 139 5.06 -7.60 0.85
C ALA A 139 6.15 -7.35 -0.21
N ILE A 140 7.28 -8.04 -0.07
CA ILE A 140 8.32 -8.05 -1.12
C ILE A 140 7.86 -8.96 -2.26
N ASP A 141 7.27 -10.10 -1.89
CA ASP A 141 6.55 -10.99 -2.79
C ASP A 141 5.34 -11.57 -2.01
N PRO A 142 4.09 -11.29 -2.45
CA PRO A 142 2.86 -11.77 -1.81
C PRO A 142 2.77 -13.29 -1.66
N ALA A 143 3.45 -14.06 -2.53
CA ALA A 143 3.45 -15.51 -2.49
C ALA A 143 4.54 -16.09 -1.56
N SER A 144 5.54 -15.30 -1.20
CA SER A 144 6.76 -15.77 -0.52
C SER A 144 6.71 -15.70 1.02
N GLY A 145 5.81 -14.89 1.58
CA GLY A 145 5.82 -14.61 3.03
C GLY A 145 6.99 -13.74 3.50
N HIS A 146 7.67 -13.06 2.58
CA HIS A 146 8.69 -12.07 2.88
C HIS A 146 8.14 -10.65 2.82
N TYR A 147 8.37 -9.91 3.89
CA TYR A 147 7.93 -8.53 4.04
C TYR A 147 9.12 -7.62 4.32
N ARG A 148 9.03 -6.37 3.89
CA ARG A 148 9.94 -5.29 4.27
C ARG A 148 9.26 -4.45 5.33
N VAL A 149 10.00 -4.13 6.40
CA VAL A 149 9.60 -3.13 7.39
C VAL A 149 9.71 -1.76 6.75
N GLU A 150 8.57 -1.13 6.51
CA GLU A 150 8.50 0.25 6.04
C GLU A 150 8.67 1.20 7.22
N ARG A 151 7.89 0.98 8.27
CA ARG A 151 7.82 1.87 9.43
C ARG A 151 7.76 1.07 10.71
N VAL A 152 8.43 1.59 11.73
CA VAL A 152 8.34 1.10 13.11
C VAL A 152 7.79 2.24 13.94
N ARG A 153 6.66 2.00 14.62
CA ARG A 153 5.98 3.05 15.37
C ARG A 153 6.72 3.32 16.68
N PRO A 154 7.09 4.57 16.99
CA PRO A 154 7.77 4.91 18.23
C PRO A 154 6.99 4.42 19.47
N GLY A 155 7.71 3.87 20.44
CA GLY A 155 7.15 3.33 21.67
C GLY A 155 6.30 2.08 21.49
N SER A 156 6.25 1.46 20.30
CA SER A 156 5.59 0.18 20.09
C SER A 156 6.40 -1.01 20.63
N PRO A 157 5.80 -2.21 20.75
CA PRO A 157 6.55 -3.42 21.07
C PRO A 157 7.73 -3.71 20.11
N ALA A 158 7.55 -3.47 18.80
CA ALA A 158 8.62 -3.67 17.82
C ALA A 158 9.75 -2.65 17.97
N ASP A 159 9.42 -1.38 18.25
CA ASP A 159 10.41 -0.34 18.55
C ASP A 159 11.23 -0.70 19.80
N ARG A 160 10.57 -1.11 20.88
CA ARG A 160 11.24 -1.60 22.10
C ARG A 160 12.08 -2.85 21.88
N ALA A 161 11.70 -3.70 20.93
CA ALA A 161 12.47 -4.86 20.52
C ALA A 161 13.64 -4.52 19.58
N GLY A 162 13.77 -3.26 19.16
CA GLY A 162 14.87 -2.77 18.32
C GLY A 162 14.70 -3.03 16.83
N VAL A 163 13.48 -3.34 16.38
CA VAL A 163 13.17 -3.45 14.95
C VAL A 163 13.42 -2.11 14.27
N ARG A 164 13.97 -2.13 13.05
CA ARG A 164 14.23 -0.91 12.27
C ARG A 164 13.56 -0.98 10.91
N ALA A 165 13.22 0.19 10.36
CA ALA A 165 12.83 0.34 8.97
C ALA A 165 13.93 -0.19 8.04
N GLY A 166 13.54 -0.79 6.92
CA GLY A 166 14.45 -1.44 5.96
C GLY A 166 14.75 -2.91 6.26
N TRP A 167 14.52 -3.38 7.49
CA TRP A 167 14.65 -4.80 7.81
C TRP A 167 13.65 -5.64 7.03
N THR A 168 13.98 -6.90 6.77
CA THR A 168 13.04 -7.85 6.17
C THR A 168 12.56 -8.84 7.21
N LEU A 169 11.30 -9.24 7.12
CA LEU A 169 10.65 -10.21 7.98
C LEU A 169 10.27 -11.43 7.15
N ALA A 170 10.73 -12.60 7.57
CA ALA A 170 10.29 -13.87 7.02
C ALA A 170 9.27 -14.47 7.98
N THR A 171 8.06 -14.77 7.49
CA THR A 171 6.99 -15.29 8.36
C THR A 171 6.91 -16.82 8.39
N GLY A 172 7.92 -17.51 7.87
CA GLY A 172 7.97 -18.97 7.79
C GLY A 172 7.03 -19.57 6.74
N GLU A 173 6.59 -20.81 6.92
CA GLU A 173 5.62 -21.45 6.01
C GLU A 173 4.24 -20.76 6.05
N PRO A 174 3.48 -20.76 4.93
CA PRO A 174 2.18 -20.09 4.84
C PRO A 174 1.17 -20.53 5.92
N GLY A 175 1.04 -19.76 7.00
CA GLY A 175 0.05 -19.97 8.07
C GLY A 175 0.56 -20.00 9.51
N GLN A 176 1.88 -19.99 9.76
CA GLN A 176 2.43 -19.96 11.13
C GLN A 176 2.29 -18.60 11.80
N TRP A 177 2.63 -17.53 11.08
CA TRP A 177 2.40 -16.15 11.47
C TRP A 177 2.28 -15.32 10.19
N SER A 178 1.49 -14.25 10.19
CA SER A 178 1.54 -13.25 9.13
C SER A 178 1.34 -11.87 9.74
N PRO A 179 1.79 -10.78 9.10
CA PRO A 179 1.50 -9.41 9.52
C PRO A 179 0.01 -9.16 9.72
N GLU A 180 -0.77 -9.95 9.00
CA GLU A 180 -2.20 -9.88 8.97
C GLU A 180 -2.85 -10.73 10.07
N GLN A 181 -2.21 -11.68 10.76
CA GLN A 181 -2.88 -12.52 11.78
C GLN A 181 -3.34 -11.71 13.01
N ASP A 182 -4.47 -12.13 13.60
CA ASP A 182 -4.90 -11.59 14.89
C ASP A 182 -3.91 -12.05 15.96
N VAL A 183 -3.21 -11.10 16.55
CA VAL A 183 -2.26 -11.34 17.63
C VAL A 183 -2.95 -11.12 18.98
N GLU A 184 -2.60 -11.94 19.97
CA GLU A 184 -3.13 -11.78 21.34
C GLU A 184 -2.25 -10.81 22.11
N ALA A 185 -2.84 -9.80 22.75
CA ALA A 185 -2.08 -8.88 23.61
C ALA A 185 -1.38 -9.65 24.74
N GLY A 186 -0.10 -9.36 24.93
CA GLY A 186 0.74 -9.96 25.96
C GLY A 186 1.24 -11.38 25.68
N ARG A 187 0.79 -12.03 24.59
CA ARG A 187 1.31 -13.35 24.19
C ARG A 187 2.50 -13.18 23.23
N PRO A 188 3.74 -13.48 23.64
CA PRO A 188 4.88 -13.20 22.80
C PRO A 188 4.92 -14.10 21.55
N ILE A 189 5.21 -13.49 20.41
CA ILE A 189 5.41 -14.15 19.12
C ILE A 189 6.90 -14.10 18.74
N GLN A 190 7.40 -15.16 18.12
CA GLN A 190 8.77 -15.21 17.59
C GLN A 190 8.74 -14.76 16.13
N LEU A 191 9.62 -13.82 15.78
CA LEU A 191 9.70 -13.18 14.48
C LEU A 191 11.12 -13.23 13.96
N ASP A 192 11.29 -13.75 12.75
CA ASP A 192 12.59 -13.87 12.10
C ASP A 192 12.85 -12.67 11.19
N PHE A 193 13.44 -11.63 11.77
CA PHE A 193 13.91 -10.48 11.00
C PHE A 193 15.30 -10.73 10.41
N THR A 194 15.64 -9.98 9.38
CA THR A 194 16.98 -9.85 8.82
C THR A 194 17.29 -8.36 8.71
N ASP A 195 18.44 -7.94 9.23
CA ASP A 195 18.86 -6.55 9.18
C ASP A 195 19.40 -6.13 7.80
N GLU A 196 19.71 -4.85 7.65
CA GLU A 196 20.22 -4.27 6.40
C GLU A 196 21.55 -4.88 5.91
N THR A 197 22.29 -5.58 6.78
CA THR A 197 23.53 -6.28 6.43
C THR A 197 23.32 -7.72 6.01
N GLY A 198 22.08 -8.21 6.06
CA GLY A 198 21.73 -9.61 5.82
C GLY A 198 21.90 -10.50 7.06
N ALA A 199 22.14 -9.93 8.25
CA ALA A 199 22.31 -10.72 9.46
C ALA A 199 20.94 -11.09 10.09
N PRO A 200 20.74 -12.36 10.51
CA PRO A 200 19.49 -12.78 11.12
C PRO A 200 19.30 -12.16 12.52
N ARG A 201 18.07 -11.71 12.78
CA ARG A 201 17.60 -11.06 14.01
C ARG A 201 16.30 -11.72 14.49
N PRO A 202 16.37 -12.93 15.08
CA PRO A 202 15.20 -13.54 15.70
C PRO A 202 14.81 -12.73 16.93
N LEU A 203 13.57 -12.24 16.97
CA LEU A 203 13.05 -11.38 18.02
C LEU A 203 11.75 -11.94 18.60
N GLN A 204 11.65 -11.92 19.92
CA GLN A 204 10.40 -12.20 20.61
C GLN A 204 9.69 -10.88 20.90
N VAL A 205 8.53 -10.67 20.27
CA VAL A 205 7.75 -9.43 20.42
C VAL A 205 6.41 -9.76 21.06
N ALA A 206 6.06 -9.05 22.13
CA ALA A 206 4.75 -9.18 22.76
C ALA A 206 3.81 -8.09 22.21
N PRO A 207 2.77 -8.44 21.43
CA PRO A 207 1.79 -7.48 20.96
C PRO A 207 1.10 -6.77 22.12
N GLU A 208 0.74 -5.51 21.93
CA GLU A 208 0.04 -4.70 22.92
C GLU A 208 -1.11 -3.95 22.27
N ILE A 209 -2.14 -3.60 23.04
CA ILE A 209 -3.21 -2.75 22.52
C ILE A 209 -2.62 -1.38 22.24
N LEU A 210 -2.55 -1.04 20.97
CA LEU A 210 -1.98 0.19 20.48
C LEU A 210 -3.11 1.20 20.29
N GLU A 211 -2.94 2.39 20.88
CA GLU A 211 -3.81 3.53 20.54
C GLU A 211 -3.62 3.89 19.06
N PRO A 212 -4.70 4.28 18.35
CA PRO A 212 -4.59 4.86 17.02
C PRO A 212 -3.70 6.11 17.09
N GLU A 213 -2.79 6.27 16.12
CA GLU A 213 -2.11 7.55 15.96
C GLU A 213 -3.17 8.59 15.57
N PRO A 214 -3.08 9.82 16.09
CA PRO A 214 -3.95 10.89 15.64
C PRO A 214 -3.77 11.07 14.13
N ALA A 215 -4.87 11.06 13.39
CA ALA A 215 -4.84 11.17 11.93
C ALA A 215 -4.15 12.46 11.46
N PHE A 216 -4.20 13.51 12.28
CA PHE A 216 -3.65 14.84 11.98
C PHE A 216 -2.84 15.35 13.18
N VAL A 217 -1.65 15.86 12.92
CA VAL A 217 -0.76 16.42 13.95
C VAL A 217 -0.15 17.74 13.46
N ALA A 218 -0.18 18.76 14.32
CA ALA A 218 0.51 20.02 14.08
C ALA A 218 1.76 20.09 14.98
N ASP A 219 2.94 20.02 14.37
CA ASP A 219 4.22 20.18 15.05
C ASP A 219 4.73 21.63 14.86
N ARG A 220 4.78 22.35 15.98
CA ARG A 220 5.25 23.75 16.07
C ARG A 220 6.57 23.87 16.82
N SER A 221 7.32 22.77 16.94
CA SER A 221 8.62 22.74 17.65
C SER A 221 9.71 23.53 16.93
N ARG A 222 9.51 23.88 15.66
CA ARG A 222 10.49 24.56 14.82
C ARG A 222 10.14 26.05 14.67
N PRO A 223 11.08 26.97 14.93
CA PRO A 223 10.85 28.40 14.69
C PRO A 223 10.53 28.67 13.21
N GLY A 224 9.55 29.55 12.97
CA GLY A 224 9.20 30.03 11.63
C GLY A 224 8.43 29.05 10.74
N VAL A 225 8.21 27.80 11.16
CA VAL A 225 7.48 26.80 10.37
C VAL A 225 6.55 25.96 11.25
N VAL A 226 5.35 25.67 10.76
CA VAL A 226 4.49 24.60 11.28
C VAL A 226 4.48 23.40 10.34
N VAL A 227 4.68 22.20 10.88
CA VAL A 227 4.55 20.94 10.12
C VAL A 227 3.18 20.34 10.41
N LEU A 228 2.32 20.30 9.40
CA LEU A 228 1.01 19.68 9.42
C LEU A 228 1.14 18.26 8.86
N ARG A 229 1.30 17.27 9.75
CA ARG A 229 1.39 15.86 9.37
C ARG A 229 0.00 15.27 9.22
N VAL A 230 -0.26 14.69 8.06
CA VAL A 230 -1.54 14.05 7.72
C VAL A 230 -1.27 12.57 7.46
N GLU A 231 -1.70 11.70 8.38
CA GLU A 231 -1.50 10.24 8.29
C GLU A 231 -2.51 9.60 7.32
N GLY A 232 -3.64 10.26 7.06
CA GLY A 232 -4.66 9.80 6.12
C GLY A 232 -5.69 10.90 5.81
N PHE A 233 -6.34 10.82 4.65
CA PHE A 233 -7.39 11.76 4.26
C PHE A 233 -8.73 11.35 4.91
N GLU A 234 -8.85 11.61 6.21
CA GLU A 234 -10.01 11.24 7.03
C GLU A 234 -10.98 12.39 7.26
N ALA A 235 -12.18 12.05 7.78
CA ALA A 235 -13.24 13.03 8.03
C ALA A 235 -12.77 14.20 8.90
N GLY A 236 -13.01 15.42 8.46
CA GLY A 236 -12.70 16.63 9.23
C GLY A 236 -11.27 17.15 9.06
N LEU A 237 -10.49 16.57 8.14
CA LEU A 237 -9.15 17.05 7.81
C LEU A 237 -9.18 18.51 7.35
N GLY A 238 -10.13 18.87 6.47
CA GLY A 238 -10.27 20.25 6.00
C GLY A 238 -10.51 21.27 7.13
N ASP A 239 -11.40 20.94 8.06
CA ASP A 239 -11.72 21.81 9.21
C ASP A 239 -10.50 21.94 10.14
N TRP A 240 -9.87 20.81 10.48
CA TRP A 240 -8.68 20.79 11.30
C TRP A 240 -7.53 21.61 10.69
N MET A 241 -7.27 21.41 9.39
CA MET A 241 -6.21 22.14 8.70
C MET A 241 -6.50 23.64 8.66
N GLY A 242 -7.74 24.03 8.36
CA GLY A 242 -8.16 25.43 8.36
C GLY A 242 -8.00 26.09 9.72
N GLU A 243 -8.34 25.38 10.80
CA GLU A 243 -8.13 25.85 12.16
C GLU A 243 -6.65 26.03 12.50
N GLU A 244 -5.79 25.08 12.13
CA GLU A 244 -4.35 25.18 12.35
C GLU A 244 -3.74 26.34 11.55
N LEU A 245 -4.18 26.54 10.30
CA LEU A 245 -3.76 27.65 9.45
C LEU A 245 -4.23 29.00 9.98
N ALA A 246 -5.45 29.10 10.50
CA ALA A 246 -6.00 30.33 11.09
C ALA A 246 -5.31 30.75 12.38
N ARG A 247 -4.80 29.78 13.16
CA ARG A 247 -3.99 30.03 14.37
C ARG A 247 -2.51 30.29 14.05
N THR A 248 -2.08 30.02 12.82
CA THR A 248 -0.69 30.22 12.39
C THR A 248 -0.50 31.68 11.99
N GLY A 249 0.50 32.34 12.61
CA GLY A 249 0.82 33.73 12.31
C GLY A 249 1.27 33.90 10.85
N PRO A 250 1.08 35.08 10.24
CA PRO A 250 1.33 35.30 8.81
C PRO A 250 2.80 35.15 8.40
N ASP A 251 3.73 35.25 9.35
CA ASP A 251 5.18 35.09 9.13
C ASP A 251 5.65 33.64 9.37
N VAL A 252 4.73 32.68 9.52
CA VAL A 252 5.04 31.28 9.79
C VAL A 252 4.63 30.44 8.58
N ASP A 253 5.60 29.82 7.95
CA ASP A 253 5.37 28.99 6.78
C ASP A 253 4.87 27.60 7.14
N VAL A 254 4.33 26.89 6.15
CA VAL A 254 3.63 25.62 6.35
C VAL A 254 4.33 24.51 5.58
N ILE A 255 4.56 23.39 6.26
CA ILE A 255 4.92 22.13 5.62
C ILE A 255 3.76 21.17 5.79
N VAL A 256 3.19 20.70 4.68
CA VAL A 256 2.20 19.61 4.69
C VAL A 256 2.95 18.30 4.49
N ASP A 257 3.01 17.46 5.51
CA ASP A 257 3.73 16.18 5.47
C ASP A 257 2.78 15.03 5.13
N LEU A 258 2.92 14.49 3.92
CA LEU A 258 2.11 13.39 3.37
C LEU A 258 2.94 12.10 3.19
N ARG A 259 4.15 12.05 3.73
CA ARG A 259 4.98 10.84 3.74
C ARG A 259 4.28 9.71 4.47
N GLY A 260 4.29 8.49 3.91
CA GLY A 260 3.59 7.34 4.48
C GLY A 260 2.06 7.37 4.37
N ASN A 261 1.46 8.40 3.77
CA ASN A 261 0.01 8.58 3.73
C ASN A 261 -0.63 7.74 2.60
N PRO A 262 -1.50 6.76 2.92
CA PRO A 262 -2.11 5.87 1.92
C PRO A 262 -3.28 6.53 1.13
N GLY A 263 -3.54 7.81 1.36
CA GLY A 263 -4.65 8.57 0.81
C GLY A 263 -5.89 8.51 1.69
N GLY A 264 -7.07 8.44 1.05
CA GLY A 264 -8.35 8.41 1.76
C GLY A 264 -9.46 9.11 0.98
N ARG A 265 -10.26 9.92 1.67
CA ARG A 265 -11.48 10.51 1.12
C ARG A 265 -11.15 11.64 0.15
N LEU A 266 -11.62 11.51 -1.09
CA LEU A 266 -11.45 12.54 -2.12
C LEU A 266 -12.00 13.92 -1.73
N MET A 267 -13.09 13.96 -0.96
CA MET A 267 -13.66 15.22 -0.46
C MET A 267 -12.71 15.95 0.48
N GLU A 268 -11.88 15.23 1.24
CA GLU A 268 -10.88 15.81 2.13
C GLU A 268 -9.67 16.28 1.33
N ALA A 269 -9.34 15.64 0.20
CA ALA A 269 -8.34 16.15 -0.73
C ALA A 269 -8.77 17.50 -1.30
N ASP A 270 -10.04 17.63 -1.72
CA ASP A 270 -10.60 18.90 -2.19
C ASP A 270 -10.62 19.97 -1.08
N ALA A 271 -10.92 19.58 0.16
CA ALA A 271 -10.91 20.49 1.30
C ALA A 271 -9.50 21.02 1.59
N VAL A 272 -8.48 20.14 1.61
CA VAL A 272 -7.07 20.53 1.76
C VAL A 272 -6.64 21.46 0.61
N LEU A 273 -6.99 21.14 -0.63
CA LEU A 273 -6.69 22.00 -1.77
C LEU A 273 -7.36 23.38 -1.62
N SER A 274 -8.59 23.42 -1.13
CA SER A 274 -9.33 24.66 -0.86
C SER A 274 -8.69 25.52 0.25
N CYS A 275 -7.82 24.94 1.10
CA CYS A 275 -7.03 25.72 2.05
C CYS A 275 -5.95 26.58 1.38
N PHE A 276 -5.48 26.21 0.18
CA PHE A 276 -4.32 26.85 -0.47
C PHE A 276 -4.60 27.40 -1.87
N LEU A 277 -5.70 26.99 -2.50
CA LEU A 277 -6.06 27.34 -3.86
C LEU A 277 -7.38 28.11 -3.91
N PRO A 278 -7.55 29.05 -4.87
CA PRO A 278 -8.80 29.78 -5.01
C PRO A 278 -9.96 28.84 -5.33
N ARG A 279 -11.17 29.26 -4.97
CA ARG A 279 -12.42 28.56 -5.33
C ARG A 279 -12.54 28.40 -6.86
N ASP A 280 -13.16 27.30 -7.27
CA ASP A 280 -13.47 26.98 -8.67
C ASP A 280 -12.23 26.76 -9.56
N LEU A 281 -11.07 26.50 -8.94
CA LEU A 281 -9.88 26.09 -9.66
C LEU A 281 -9.97 24.60 -9.97
N ARG A 282 -9.90 24.26 -11.26
CA ARG A 282 -9.83 22.86 -11.69
C ARG A 282 -8.49 22.27 -11.29
N TRP A 283 -8.52 21.15 -10.58
CA TRP A 283 -7.32 20.44 -10.14
C TRP A 283 -7.20 19.04 -10.73
N ALA A 284 -8.30 18.42 -11.17
CA ALA A 284 -8.28 17.16 -11.90
C ALA A 284 -9.53 16.96 -12.74
N THR A 285 -9.54 15.86 -13.47
CA THR A 285 -10.72 15.27 -14.09
C THR A 285 -10.84 13.81 -13.68
N ARG A 286 -12.07 13.37 -13.46
CA ARG A 286 -12.41 11.99 -13.15
C ARG A 286 -13.20 11.39 -14.29
N THR A 287 -12.72 10.29 -14.86
CA THR A 287 -13.42 9.58 -15.92
C THR A 287 -13.74 8.16 -15.48
N GLY A 288 -15.04 7.84 -15.37
CA GLY A 288 -15.51 6.49 -15.09
C GLY A 288 -15.85 5.72 -16.36
N ARG A 289 -16.38 4.51 -16.18
CA ARG A 289 -16.75 3.58 -17.27
C ARG A 289 -17.64 4.16 -18.38
N SER A 290 -18.50 5.13 -18.07
CA SER A 290 -19.35 5.75 -19.09
C SER A 290 -18.58 6.61 -20.09
N GLY A 291 -17.28 6.86 -19.87
CA GLY A 291 -16.48 7.81 -20.63
C GLY A 291 -16.82 9.27 -20.31
N ARG A 292 -17.81 9.53 -19.45
CA ARG A 292 -18.13 10.90 -19.02
C ARG A 292 -17.07 11.38 -18.04
N THR A 293 -16.32 12.38 -18.48
CA THR A 293 -15.37 13.11 -17.65
C THR A 293 -16.12 14.10 -16.76
N ILE A 294 -15.76 14.11 -15.47
CA ILE A 294 -16.26 15.06 -14.47
C ILE A 294 -15.06 15.90 -14.05
N GLU A 295 -15.16 17.22 -14.21
CA GLU A 295 -14.14 18.12 -13.68
C GLU A 295 -14.20 18.17 -12.15
N MET A 296 -13.03 18.13 -11.55
CA MET A 296 -12.83 18.28 -10.12
C MET A 296 -12.28 19.68 -9.89
N ARG A 297 -12.98 20.47 -9.07
CA ARG A 297 -12.72 21.87 -8.83
C ARG A 297 -12.81 22.15 -7.35
N THR A 298 -11.94 23.02 -6.86
CA THR A 298 -11.92 23.43 -5.45
C THR A 298 -13.25 24.02 -5.04
N ALA A 299 -13.92 23.40 -4.06
CA ALA A 299 -15.17 23.92 -3.52
C ALA A 299 -14.99 25.30 -2.85
N GLY A 300 -13.76 25.60 -2.39
CA GLY A 300 -13.45 26.79 -1.61
C GLY A 300 -13.88 26.64 -0.15
N GLY A 301 -13.22 27.40 0.73
CA GLY A 301 -13.37 27.28 2.17
C GLY A 301 -12.54 26.12 2.74
N CYS A 302 -12.00 26.34 3.93
CA CYS A 302 -11.19 25.36 4.67
C CYS A 302 -11.31 25.72 6.15
N GLY A 303 -12.19 25.01 6.87
CA GLY A 303 -12.58 25.37 8.23
C GLY A 303 -12.97 26.85 8.36
N PRO A 304 -12.35 27.62 9.28
CA PRO A 304 -12.67 29.03 9.49
C PRO A 304 -12.08 29.99 8.43
N LEU A 305 -11.34 29.51 7.44
CA LEU A 305 -10.72 30.37 6.43
C LEU A 305 -11.75 30.83 5.37
N GLU A 306 -11.81 32.14 5.14
CA GLU A 306 -12.65 32.75 4.09
C GLU A 306 -12.03 32.63 2.68
N GLY A 307 -10.74 32.34 2.59
CA GLY A 307 -9.98 32.21 1.35
C GLY A 307 -8.67 31.43 1.54
N PRO A 308 -7.84 31.31 0.49
CA PRO A 308 -6.58 30.59 0.57
C PRO A 308 -5.66 31.15 1.66
N ALA A 309 -4.99 30.27 2.40
CA ALA A 309 -4.02 30.64 3.40
C ALA A 309 -2.83 31.39 2.76
N PRO A 310 -2.38 32.50 3.38
CA PRO A 310 -1.33 33.35 2.82
C PRO A 310 0.09 32.78 2.99
N HIS A 311 0.26 31.79 3.86
CA HIS A 311 1.56 31.21 4.25
C HIS A 311 2.27 30.55 3.05
N GLU A 312 3.60 30.64 2.94
CA GLU A 312 4.30 29.81 1.96
C GLU A 312 4.15 28.33 2.35
N VAL A 313 4.02 27.45 1.34
CA VAL A 313 3.73 26.04 1.58
C VAL A 313 4.66 25.12 0.79
N VAL A 314 5.14 24.09 1.47
CA VAL A 314 5.85 22.95 0.87
C VAL A 314 5.09 21.67 1.23
N VAL A 315 5.07 20.71 0.31
CA VAL A 315 4.50 19.38 0.55
C VAL A 315 5.62 18.34 0.58
N LEU A 316 5.67 17.53 1.64
CA LEU A 316 6.56 16.38 1.73
C LEU A 316 5.85 15.11 1.27
N VAL A 317 6.52 14.31 0.45
CA VAL A 317 6.00 13.05 -0.10
C VAL A 317 7.05 11.96 -0.11
N ASP A 318 6.63 10.70 -0.18
CA ASP A 318 7.51 9.55 -0.38
C ASP A 318 6.84 8.46 -1.23
N GLY A 319 7.54 7.33 -1.43
CA GLY A 319 7.04 6.16 -2.15
C GLY A 319 5.83 5.47 -1.51
N ASP A 320 5.43 5.89 -0.32
CA ASP A 320 4.27 5.39 0.41
C ASP A 320 3.07 6.35 0.33
N SER A 321 3.27 7.58 -0.15
CA SER A 321 2.20 8.52 -0.52
C SER A 321 1.38 7.95 -1.69
N ARG A 322 0.08 7.70 -1.44
CA ARG A 322 -0.85 7.04 -2.40
C ARG A 322 -2.17 7.80 -2.58
N SER A 323 -2.81 7.65 -3.74
CA SER A 323 -4.18 8.09 -4.00
C SER A 323 -4.41 9.59 -3.73
N ALA A 324 -5.25 9.97 -2.75
CA ALA A 324 -5.46 11.37 -2.37
C ALA A 324 -4.15 12.10 -2.00
N ALA A 325 -3.19 11.38 -1.39
CA ALA A 325 -1.86 11.90 -1.07
C ALA A 325 -0.96 12.10 -2.30
N GLU A 326 -1.41 11.70 -3.50
CA GLU A 326 -0.77 12.00 -4.79
C GLU A 326 -1.51 13.12 -5.54
N LEU A 327 -2.84 13.13 -5.47
CA LEU A 327 -3.67 14.16 -6.10
C LEU A 327 -3.42 15.54 -5.50
N THR A 328 -3.29 15.64 -4.17
CA THR A 328 -3.06 16.91 -3.47
C THR A 328 -1.72 17.56 -3.84
N PRO A 329 -0.55 16.89 -3.71
CA PRO A 329 0.72 17.50 -4.13
C PRO A 329 0.75 17.78 -5.63
N ALA A 330 0.20 16.91 -6.49
CA ALA A 330 0.14 17.18 -7.93
C ALA A 330 -0.61 18.47 -8.25
N ALA A 331 -1.80 18.66 -7.65
CA ALA A 331 -2.60 19.85 -7.87
C ALA A 331 -1.93 21.14 -7.35
N LEU A 332 -1.27 21.06 -6.18
CA LEU A 332 -0.53 22.20 -5.63
C LEU A 332 0.71 22.54 -6.45
N GLN A 333 1.43 21.53 -6.94
CA GLN A 333 2.59 21.68 -7.81
C GLN A 333 2.21 22.28 -9.17
N GLU A 334 1.17 21.75 -9.82
CA GLU A 334 0.68 22.25 -11.12
C GLU A 334 0.13 23.68 -11.02
N ALA A 335 -0.48 24.03 -9.89
CA ALA A 335 -0.91 25.39 -9.59
C ALA A 335 0.25 26.32 -9.22
N ARG A 336 1.49 25.81 -9.15
CA ARG A 336 2.69 26.50 -8.64
C ARG A 336 2.48 27.11 -7.25
N ARG A 337 1.64 26.46 -6.45
CA ARG A 337 1.28 26.92 -5.11
C ARG A 337 2.23 26.38 -4.05
N ALA A 338 2.77 25.18 -4.27
CA ALA A 338 3.69 24.53 -3.36
C ALA A 338 4.85 23.90 -4.14
N LEU A 339 6.03 23.85 -3.53
CA LEU A 339 7.07 22.90 -3.93
C LEU A 339 6.74 21.53 -3.33
N VAL A 340 6.95 20.49 -4.11
CA VAL A 340 6.89 19.09 -3.67
C VAL A 340 8.31 18.59 -3.45
N ILE A 341 8.59 18.11 -2.25
CA ILE A 341 9.94 17.68 -1.84
C ILE A 341 9.87 16.26 -1.28
N GLY A 342 10.81 15.40 -1.67
CA GLY A 342 10.84 14.03 -1.16
C GLY A 342 11.22 12.99 -2.21
N GLU A 343 10.55 11.84 -2.18
CA GLU A 343 10.71 10.75 -3.14
C GLU A 343 9.50 10.66 -4.11
N PRO A 344 9.64 10.06 -5.29
CA PRO A 344 8.49 9.79 -6.17
C PRO A 344 7.39 9.03 -5.45
N THR A 345 6.14 9.44 -5.65
CA THR A 345 4.98 8.77 -5.02
C THR A 345 4.66 7.44 -5.69
N ALA A 346 3.75 6.67 -5.09
CA ALA A 346 3.48 5.28 -5.46
C ALA A 346 2.93 5.07 -6.89
N GLY A 347 2.25 6.07 -7.46
CA GLY A 347 1.54 5.94 -8.73
C GLY A 347 0.27 5.09 -8.62
N ALA A 348 -0.44 5.16 -7.50
CA ALA A 348 -1.57 4.30 -7.18
C ALA A 348 -2.84 5.15 -6.99
N VAL A 349 -3.43 5.63 -8.10
CA VAL A 349 -4.41 6.73 -8.10
C VAL A 349 -5.78 6.34 -8.66
N LEU A 350 -5.97 5.11 -9.14
CA LEU A 350 -7.31 4.66 -9.54
C LEU A 350 -8.33 4.74 -8.37
N ILE A 351 -9.52 5.29 -8.65
CA ILE A 351 -10.59 5.37 -7.65
C ILE A 351 -11.15 3.99 -7.42
N SER A 352 -10.73 3.38 -6.33
CA SER A 352 -11.23 2.09 -5.90
C SER A 352 -12.52 2.23 -5.10
N GLN A 353 -13.47 1.34 -5.35
CA GLN A 353 -14.63 1.17 -4.50
C GLN A 353 -14.67 -0.24 -3.96
N GLU A 354 -14.97 -0.32 -2.67
CA GLU A 354 -15.08 -1.56 -1.94
C GLU A 354 -16.53 -2.02 -1.92
N THR A 355 -16.78 -3.28 -2.28
CA THR A 355 -18.10 -3.90 -2.28
C THR A 355 -18.08 -5.14 -1.39
N ARG A 356 -19.02 -5.24 -0.45
CA ARG A 356 -19.16 -6.45 0.37
C ARG A 356 -19.69 -7.62 -0.46
N LEU A 357 -19.01 -8.76 -0.36
CA LEU A 357 -19.34 -9.99 -1.05
C LEU A 357 -20.37 -10.82 -0.26
N PRO A 358 -21.10 -11.77 -0.90
CA PRO A 358 -22.17 -12.53 -0.28
C PRO A 358 -21.78 -13.38 0.94
N ASP A 359 -20.50 -13.73 1.07
CA ASP A 359 -19.91 -14.47 2.19
C ASP A 359 -19.36 -13.55 3.30
N GLY A 360 -19.46 -12.23 3.12
CA GLY A 360 -18.92 -11.22 4.03
C GLY A 360 -17.51 -10.75 3.68
N GLY A 361 -16.88 -11.30 2.64
CA GLY A 361 -15.62 -10.79 2.09
C GLY A 361 -15.80 -9.46 1.37
N LYS A 362 -14.75 -9.01 0.69
CA LYS A 362 -14.68 -7.67 0.12
C LYS A 362 -14.03 -7.70 -1.26
N LEU A 363 -14.65 -7.03 -2.22
CA LEU A 363 -14.08 -6.76 -3.53
C LEU A 363 -13.69 -5.29 -3.60
N THR A 364 -12.42 -5.01 -3.86
CA THR A 364 -11.93 -3.68 -4.22
C THR A 364 -11.82 -3.61 -5.73
N LEU A 365 -12.44 -2.60 -6.34
CA LEU A 365 -12.49 -2.46 -7.79
C LEU A 365 -12.31 -1.01 -8.22
N SER A 366 -11.39 -0.76 -9.15
CA SER A 366 -11.19 0.54 -9.80
C SER A 366 -12.43 0.94 -10.62
N ARG A 367 -13.00 2.11 -10.31
CA ARG A 367 -14.25 2.65 -10.89
C ARG A 367 -14.05 3.88 -11.75
N ALA A 368 -12.97 4.61 -11.52
CA ALA A 368 -12.64 5.78 -12.31
C ALA A 368 -11.14 6.02 -12.33
N ASP A 369 -10.72 6.63 -13.43
CA ASP A 369 -9.37 7.13 -13.63
C ASP A 369 -9.33 8.63 -13.33
N PHE A 370 -8.14 9.11 -12.96
CA PHE A 370 -7.86 10.51 -12.74
C PHE A 370 -6.78 11.01 -13.69
N VAL A 371 -7.03 12.20 -14.22
CA VAL A 371 -6.05 12.99 -14.95
C VAL A 371 -5.99 14.36 -14.30
N THR A 372 -4.80 14.82 -13.94
CA THR A 372 -4.58 16.13 -13.33
C THR A 372 -5.00 17.27 -14.26
N ALA A 373 -5.09 18.50 -13.75
CA ALA A 373 -5.43 19.66 -14.56
C ALA A 373 -4.37 19.93 -15.66
N GLY A 374 -3.12 19.56 -15.40
CA GLY A 374 -2.00 19.57 -16.35
C GLY A 374 -2.02 18.44 -17.39
N GLY A 375 -3.01 17.54 -17.36
CA GLY A 375 -3.15 16.45 -18.32
C GLY A 375 -2.30 15.22 -18.00
N VAL A 376 -1.81 15.10 -16.76
CA VAL A 376 -0.98 13.97 -16.32
C VAL A 376 -1.87 12.88 -15.74
N ARG A 377 -1.76 11.65 -16.26
CA ARG A 377 -2.29 10.46 -15.61
C ARG A 377 -1.26 9.96 -14.60
N LEU A 378 -1.63 9.94 -13.31
CA LEU A 378 -0.72 9.56 -12.23
C LEU A 378 -0.60 8.05 -12.02
N GLU A 379 -1.56 7.27 -12.50
CA GLU A 379 -1.54 5.81 -12.38
C GLU A 379 -0.27 5.22 -13.03
N LYS A 380 0.45 4.37 -12.29
CA LYS A 380 1.79 3.80 -12.58
C LYS A 380 2.94 4.82 -12.72
N ARG A 381 2.68 6.11 -12.49
CA ARG A 381 3.67 7.20 -12.66
C ARG A 381 3.99 7.92 -11.34
N GLY A 382 2.98 8.19 -10.53
CA GLY A 382 3.07 9.02 -9.34
C GLY A 382 3.38 10.49 -9.65
N VAL A 383 3.67 11.23 -8.59
CA VAL A 383 4.13 12.61 -8.58
C VAL A 383 5.65 12.60 -8.47
N THR A 384 6.31 13.37 -9.33
CA THR A 384 7.76 13.58 -9.25
C THR A 384 8.01 14.84 -8.41
N PRO A 385 8.78 14.75 -7.31
CA PRO A 385 9.15 15.91 -6.50
C PRO A 385 9.93 16.94 -7.31
N ASP A 386 9.68 18.23 -7.03
CA ASP A 386 10.50 19.34 -7.53
C ASP A 386 11.94 19.27 -6.99
N LEU A 387 12.07 18.83 -5.74
CA LEU A 387 13.36 18.61 -5.08
C LEU A 387 13.42 17.21 -4.48
N PRO A 388 14.23 16.30 -5.06
CA PRO A 388 14.42 14.96 -4.52
C PRO A 388 15.16 14.99 -3.18
N ALA A 389 14.63 14.30 -2.17
CA ALA A 389 15.26 14.13 -0.86
C ALA A 389 14.66 12.91 -0.13
N GLU A 390 15.47 12.20 0.64
CA GLU A 390 15.04 10.98 1.34
C GLU A 390 14.94 11.22 2.86
N GLY A 391 13.96 10.57 3.51
CA GLY A 391 13.81 10.55 4.96
C GLY A 391 13.87 11.93 5.63
N ASP A 392 14.68 12.07 6.68
CA ASP A 392 14.81 13.33 7.44
C ASP A 392 15.41 14.48 6.63
N ALA A 393 16.17 14.20 5.56
CA ALA A 393 16.75 15.23 4.72
C ALA A 393 15.67 16.01 3.95
N ALA A 394 14.52 15.40 3.65
CA ALA A 394 13.41 16.06 2.99
C ALA A 394 12.83 17.21 3.82
N LEU A 395 12.71 17.01 5.14
CA LEU A 395 12.22 18.05 6.05
C LEU A 395 13.20 19.23 6.14
N LEU A 396 14.50 18.94 6.22
CA LEU A 396 15.53 19.98 6.23
C LEU A 396 15.53 20.77 4.91
N ALA A 397 15.38 20.08 3.78
CA ALA A 397 15.29 20.71 2.47
C ALA A 397 14.04 21.59 2.34
N ALA A 398 12.90 21.17 2.88
CA ALA A 398 11.69 21.98 2.92
C ALA A 398 11.83 23.26 3.74
N ILE A 399 12.42 23.16 4.94
CA ILE A 399 12.70 24.35 5.77
C ILE A 399 13.66 25.30 5.05
N ALA A 400 14.69 24.76 4.39
CA ALA A 400 15.63 25.55 3.62
C ALA A 400 14.96 26.23 2.41
N ALA A 401 14.07 25.54 1.71
CA ALA A 401 13.33 26.07 0.58
C ALA A 401 12.41 27.23 0.97
N LEU A 402 11.74 27.14 2.12
CA LEU A 402 10.89 28.20 2.68
C LEU A 402 11.71 29.41 3.14
N SER A 403 12.94 29.19 3.61
CA SER A 403 13.84 30.27 4.07
C SER A 403 14.48 31.06 2.92
N GLN A 404 14.33 30.62 1.67
CA GLN A 404 14.84 31.32 0.50
C GLN A 404 13.74 32.24 -0.04
N PRO A 405 13.99 33.55 -0.27
CA PRO A 405 13.04 34.40 -0.96
C PRO A 405 12.77 33.78 -2.34
N THR A 406 11.53 33.34 -2.54
CA THR A 406 11.14 32.38 -3.58
C THR A 406 11.54 32.80 -5.00
N LEU A 407 11.77 31.78 -5.82
CA LEU A 407 11.78 31.72 -7.29
C LEU A 407 10.59 32.41 -8.00
N ALA A 408 9.73 33.15 -7.28
CA ALA A 408 8.65 33.98 -7.82
C ALA A 408 9.14 35.16 -8.68
N ALA A 409 10.45 35.43 -8.72
CA ALA A 409 11.04 36.48 -9.58
C ALA A 409 11.60 35.99 -10.93
N ALA A 410 11.62 34.68 -11.21
CA ALA A 410 12.32 34.14 -12.40
C ALA A 410 11.46 33.96 -13.67
N GLU A 411 10.13 34.10 -13.61
CA GLU A 411 9.26 34.00 -14.81
C GLU A 411 8.33 35.21 -14.99
N GLY A 412 8.83 36.43 -14.73
CA GLY A 412 8.25 37.67 -15.25
C GLY A 412 8.46 37.88 -16.77
N GLY A 413 8.70 36.81 -17.53
CA GLY A 413 8.88 36.82 -18.97
C GLY A 413 7.56 36.55 -19.68
N ALA A 414 6.94 37.60 -20.20
CA ALA A 414 5.77 37.63 -21.07
C ALA A 414 5.42 36.32 -21.79
N ALA A 415 4.22 35.80 -21.55
CA ALA A 415 3.55 34.92 -22.51
C ALA A 415 3.22 35.73 -23.77
N PRO A 416 3.69 35.35 -24.98
CA PRO A 416 3.14 35.90 -26.20
C PRO A 416 1.75 35.27 -26.38
N GLY A 417 0.75 36.12 -26.53
CA GLY A 417 -0.61 35.66 -26.79
C GLY A 417 -0.70 34.83 -28.06
N LEU A 418 -1.53 33.79 -28.01
CA LEU A 418 -2.58 33.44 -28.97
C LEU A 418 -3.37 32.23 -28.46
#